data_AF-F0GBB4-F1
#
_entry.id   AF-F0GBB4-F1
#
_cell.length_a   1.000
_cell.length_b   1.000
_cell.length_c   1.000
_cell.angle_alpha   90.00
_cell.angle_beta   90.00
_cell.angle_gamma   90.00
#
_symmetry.space_group_name_H-M   'P 1'
#
loop_
_entity.id
_entity.type
_entity.pdbx_description
1 polymer ?
#
loop_
_entity_poly.entity_id
_entity_poly.type
_entity_poly.pdbx_seq_one_letter_code
_entity_poly.pdbx_strand_id
1 'polypeptide(L)'
;YEIEAELEARGKEKLLELVRGIKPSHVNCFYVRQPEALGLGHAVLCAEKLVHGEPFAVILADDLLHGEQPVLKQLVDVFDHY
;
A
#
# COMPACT_ATOMS: atom_id res chain seq x y z
N TYR A 1 14.72 7.55 2.78
CA TYR A 1 15.95 8.36 2.72
C TYR A 1 16.22 9.18 3.97
N GLU A 2 15.44 10.22 4.31
CA GLU A 2 15.78 11.07 5.48
C GLU A 2 15.85 10.29 6.80
N ILE A 3 14.82 9.49 7.10
CA ILE A 3 14.77 8.67 8.32
C ILE A 3 15.87 7.60 8.37
N GLU A 4 16.12 6.92 7.26
CA GLU A 4 17.15 5.87 7.18
C GLU A 4 18.56 6.44 7.44
N ALA A 5 18.87 7.58 6.82
CA ALA A 5 20.16 8.26 7.00
C ALA A 5 20.34 8.73 8.46
N GLU A 6 19.28 9.23 9.11
CA GLU A 6 19.34 9.63 10.51
C GLU A 6 19.54 8.43 11.46
N LEU A 7 18.86 7.30 11.20
CA LEU A 7 19.01 6.08 11.99
C LEU A 7 20.42 5.48 11.85
N GLU A 8 20.96 5.48 10.63
CA GLU A 8 22.32 5.02 10.33
C GLU A 8 23.37 5.89 11.02
N ALA A 9 23.25 7.22 10.92
CA ALA A 9 24.16 8.16 11.59
C ALA A 9 24.14 8.03 13.13
N ARG A 10 23.02 7.59 13.70
CA ARG A 10 22.85 7.37 15.15
C ARG A 10 23.16 5.93 15.59
N GLY A 11 23.60 5.04 14.69
CA GLY A 11 23.91 3.65 15.01
C GLY A 11 22.69 2.82 15.46
N LYS A 12 21.48 3.20 15.06
CA LYS A 12 20.24 2.53 15.46
C LYS A 12 19.90 1.35 14.54
N GLU A 13 20.80 0.37 14.46
CA GLU A 13 20.76 -0.73 13.49
C GLU A 13 19.43 -1.50 13.47
N LYS A 14 18.89 -1.90 14.62
CA LYS A 14 17.61 -2.62 14.70
C LYS A 14 16.42 -1.83 14.11
N LEU A 15 16.40 -0.52 14.33
CA LEU A 15 15.34 0.34 13.79
C LEU A 15 15.55 0.59 12.30
N LEU A 16 16.81 0.69 11.85
CA LEU A 16 17.16 0.81 10.45
C LEU A 16 16.74 -0.43 9.66
N GLU A 17 17.00 -1.63 10.20
CA GLU A 17 16.53 -2.89 9.63
C GLU A 17 15.01 -2.96 9.56
N LEU A 18 14.32 -2.56 10.62
CA LEU A 18 12.85 -2.52 10.64
C LEU A 18 12.30 -1.59 9.55
N VAL A 19 12.83 -0.37 9.43
CA VAL A 19 12.40 0.61 8.42
C VAL A 19 12.67 0.09 7.01
N ARG A 20 13.87 -0.46 6.76
CA ARG A 20 14.22 -1.08 5.46
C ARG A 20 13.33 -2.29 5.15
N GLY A 21 12.83 -2.98 6.17
CA GLY A 21 11.94 -4.14 6.05
C GLY A 21 10.47 -3.82 5.79
N ILE A 22 10.02 -2.57 5.95
CA ILE A 22 8.60 -2.19 5.77
C ILE A 22 8.12 -2.47 4.33
N LYS A 23 8.95 -2.16 3.33
CA LYS A 23 8.62 -2.39 1.92
C LYS A 23 9.42 -3.59 1.41
N PRO A 24 8.78 -4.74 1.12
CA PRO A 24 9.47 -5.85 0.49
C PRO A 24 10.15 -5.45 -0.83
N SER A 25 11.27 -6.09 -1.15
CA SER A 25 12.06 -5.77 -2.35
C SER A 25 11.30 -6.01 -3.66
N HIS A 26 10.35 -6.94 -3.67
CA HIS A 26 9.52 -7.29 -4.82
C HIS A 26 8.22 -6.47 -4.94
N VAL A 27 7.98 -5.51 -4.06
CA VAL A 27 6.78 -4.64 -4.06
C VAL A 27 7.14 -3.26 -4.62
N ASN A 28 6.37 -2.73 -5.56
CA ASN A 28 6.56 -1.38 -6.08
C ASN A 28 5.51 -0.42 -5.52
N CYS A 29 5.90 0.83 -5.26
CA CYS A 29 5.00 1.89 -4.81
C CYS A 29 4.91 2.98 -5.87
N PHE A 30 3.71 3.24 -6.35
CA PHE A 30 3.41 4.32 -7.29
C PHE A 30 2.52 5.36 -6.61
N TYR A 31 2.69 6.63 -6.98
CA TYR A 31 1.95 7.73 -6.39
C TYR A 31 1.27 8.54 -7.48
N VAL A 32 -0.04 8.73 -7.33
CA VAL A 32 -0.85 9.64 -8.16
C VAL A 32 -1.53 10.66 -7.25
N ARG A 33 -1.86 11.83 -7.80
CA ARG A 33 -2.50 12.91 -7.05
C ARG A 33 -3.98 12.96 -7.40
N GLN A 34 -4.81 13.05 -6.36
CA GLN A 34 -6.17 13.58 -6.48
C GLN A 34 -6.08 15.11 -6.32
N PRO A 35 -6.29 15.91 -7.37
CA PRO A 35 -6.10 17.37 -7.32
C PRO A 35 -7.11 18.07 -6.41
N GLU A 36 -8.33 17.55 -6.34
CA GLU A 36 -9.43 18.06 -5.53
C GLU A 36 -10.10 16.92 -4.77
N ALA A 37 -10.46 17.15 -3.51
CA ALA A 37 -11.06 16.14 -2.63
C ALA A 37 -12.53 15.84 -2.98
N LEU A 38 -12.77 15.28 -4.16
CA LEU A 38 -14.09 14.96 -4.73
C LEU A 38 -14.61 13.57 -4.31
N GLY A 39 -14.00 12.96 -3.30
CA GLY A 39 -14.40 11.66 -2.75
C GLY A 39 -13.72 10.44 -3.39
N LEU A 40 -14.11 9.26 -2.90
CA LEU A 40 -13.46 7.97 -3.20
C LEU A 40 -13.56 7.58 -4.68
N GLY A 41 -14.73 7.72 -5.31
CA GLY A 41 -14.90 7.36 -6.72
C GLY A 41 -13.96 8.14 -7.64
N HIS A 42 -13.77 9.43 -7.35
CA HIS A 42 -12.80 10.26 -8.08
C HIS A 42 -11.35 9.82 -7.80
N ALA A 43 -11.03 9.43 -6.56
CA ALA A 43 -9.71 8.91 -6.22
C ALA A 43 -9.38 7.60 -6.97
N VAL A 44 -10.36 6.69 -7.07
CA VAL A 44 -10.25 5.46 -7.86
C VAL A 44 -10.03 5.78 -9.35
N LEU A 45 -10.79 6.72 -9.91
CA LEU A 45 -10.62 7.14 -11.31
C LEU A 45 -9.24 7.76 -11.58
N CYS A 46 -8.69 8.52 -10.64
CA CYS A 46 -7.34 9.09 -10.77
C CYS A 46 -6.26 8.01 -10.95
N ALA A 47 -6.48 6.78 -10.45
CA ALA A 47 -5.55 5.67 -10.57
C ALA A 47 -5.73 4.84 -11.87
N GLU A 48 -6.73 5.13 -12.71
CA GLU A 48 -7.08 4.36 -13.92
C GLU A 48 -5.85 4.05 -14.80
N LYS A 49 -5.03 5.08 -15.07
CA LYS A 49 -3.84 4.95 -15.93
C LYS A 49 -2.73 4.08 -15.33
N LEU A 50 -2.73 3.84 -14.02
CA LEU A 50 -1.78 2.96 -13.34
C LEU A 50 -2.28 1.51 -13.31
N VAL A 51 -3.59 1.32 -13.25
CA VAL A 51 -4.23 0.00 -13.18
C VAL A 51 -4.27 -0.68 -14.55
N HIS A 52 -4.31 0.08 -15.64
CA HIS A 52 -4.27 -0.44 -17.02
C HIS A 52 -5.39 -1.44 -17.37
N GLY A 53 -6.55 -1.34 -16.71
CA GLY A 53 -7.70 -2.22 -16.97
C GLY A 53 -7.60 -3.60 -16.31
N GLU A 54 -6.55 -3.86 -15.52
CA GLU A 54 -6.43 -5.06 -14.72
C GLU A 54 -7.35 -5.01 -13.48
N PRO A 55 -7.80 -6.16 -12.96
CA PRO A 55 -8.47 -6.22 -11.66
C PRO A 55 -7.57 -5.64 -10.56
N PHE A 56 -8.16 -4.88 -9.63
CA PHE A 56 -7.42 -4.25 -8.54
C PHE A 56 -8.26 -4.18 -7.26
N ALA A 57 -7.56 -4.12 -6.13
CA ALA A 57 -8.18 -3.92 -4.82
C ALA A 57 -8.17 -2.45 -4.42
N VAL A 58 -9.21 -2.01 -3.71
CA VAL A 58 -9.27 -0.71 -3.04
C VAL A 58 -9.26 -0.96 -1.54
N ILE A 59 -8.32 -0.34 -0.83
CA ILE A 59 -8.18 -0.45 0.62
C ILE A 59 -8.20 0.96 1.20
N LEU A 60 -9.15 1.21 2.11
CA LEU A 60 -9.21 2.45 2.87
C LEU A 60 -8.38 2.28 4.15
N ALA A 61 -7.36 3.12 4.32
CA ALA A 61 -6.38 2.95 5.39
C ALA A 61 -6.94 3.27 6.80
N ASP A 62 -8.09 3.93 6.87
CA ASP A 62 -8.83 4.20 8.11
C ASP A 62 -9.60 2.99 8.65
N ASP A 63 -9.82 1.95 7.83
CA ASP A 63 -10.42 0.69 8.25
C ASP A 63 -9.34 -0.32 8.70
N LEU A 64 -9.19 -0.49 10.02
CA LEU A 64 -8.34 -1.53 10.58
C LEU A 64 -9.09 -2.87 10.62
N LEU A 65 -8.73 -3.77 9.71
CA LEU A 65 -9.30 -5.11 9.61
C LEU A 65 -8.36 -6.15 10.21
N HIS A 66 -8.88 -6.95 11.15
CA HIS A 66 -8.13 -8.01 11.82
C HIS A 66 -8.89 -9.34 11.76
N GLY A 67 -8.21 -10.40 11.29
CA GLY A 67 -8.74 -11.75 11.22
C GLY A 67 -7.60 -12.77 11.05
N GLU A 68 -7.86 -14.03 11.37
CA GLU A 68 -6.86 -15.12 11.26
C GLU A 68 -6.31 -15.23 9.83
N GLN A 69 -7.21 -15.20 8.83
CA GLN A 69 -6.85 -14.98 7.44
C GLN A 69 -7.06 -13.50 7.09
N PRO A 70 -6.10 -12.79 6.46
CA PRO A 70 -6.28 -11.40 6.07
C PRO A 70 -7.54 -11.18 5.22
N VAL A 71 -8.34 -10.17 5.54
CA VAL A 71 -9.63 -9.92 4.86
C VAL A 71 -9.46 -9.76 3.35
N LEU A 72 -8.44 -9.02 2.91
CA LEU A 72 -8.13 -8.88 1.48
C LEU A 72 -7.86 -10.23 0.81
N LYS A 73 -7.19 -11.16 1.50
CA LYS A 73 -6.91 -12.48 0.94
C LYS A 73 -8.20 -13.27 0.74
N GLN A 74 -9.13 -13.21 1.70
CA GLN A 74 -10.46 -13.84 1.56
C GLN A 74 -11.23 -13.27 0.36
N LEU A 75 -11.18 -11.94 0.14
CA LEU A 75 -11.83 -11.29 -1.00
C LEU A 75 -11.21 -11.71 -2.34
N VAL A 76 -9.88 -11.79 -2.40
CA VAL A 76 -9.16 -12.27 -3.60
C VAL A 76 -9.50 -13.73 -3.89
N ASP A 77 -9.55 -14.60 -2.87
CA ASP A 77 -9.89 -16.02 -3.05
C ASP A 77 -11.32 -16.19 -3.61
N VAL A 78 -12.25 -15.31 -3.23
CA VAL A 78 -13.60 -15.30 -3.81
C VAL A 78 -13.59 -14.77 -5.24
N PHE A 79 -12.83 -13.71 -5.54
CA PHE A 79 -12.71 -13.16 -6.89
C PHE A 79 -12.13 -14.19 -7.87
N ASP A 80 -11.06 -14.89 -7.49
CA ASP A 80 -10.37 -15.89 -8.32
C ASP A 80 -11.19 -17.17 -8.55
N HIS A 81 -12.25 -17.39 -7.77
CA HIS A 81 -13.14 -18.55 -7.94
C HIS A 81 -14.13 -18.39 -9.10
N TYR A 82 -14.29 -17.17 -9.62
CA TYR A 82 -15.19 -16.83 -10.73
C TYR A 82 -14.40 -16.45 -11.99
#